data_AF-A0A365YKV3-F1
#
_entry.id   AF-A0A365YKV3-F1
#
_cell.length_a   1.000
_cell.length_b   1.000
_cell.length_c   1.000
_cell.angle_alpha   90.00
_cell.angle_beta   90.00
_cell.angle_gamma   90.00
#
_symmetry.space_group_name_H-M   'P 1'
#
loop_
_entity.id
_entity.type
_entity.pdbx_description
1 polymer ?
#
loop_
_entity_poly.entity_id
_entity_poly.type
_entity_poly.pdbx_seq_one_letter_code
_entity_poly.pdbx_strand_id
1 'polypeptide(L)'
;MKHPHQGLDCTLLSPSRDQWTGIPLRLSRPFVGRVAWLILASTTVGIYAGFRRWEDSGPRARVGGYTLLDVLDIAGICLIVAFSAVGWLIYRFNHGLAPLLLGLMAMTQTLESRVEAPFWWLGALFASLWALLDSGFMLRQMLHLRALVRDLSPGTALSLTEDSRYQLRFGAGVNLMLAIAWWLLAAVLWWITLRIFNSMPGPGAADPGRSWWSDFLASAAVLASAMGCYLLLRFALGGVARSLTGVHAWQLPAGPGPVAELSPESDIEAGMIDVGRDTAEARCICLTELLQVFPDDALDIRSSPEVSANNHCPIHGIDALNAMTPEEFRRAASSTWLWDPLSKVPFSCDDPGAIPVVVGFSGAAYTGYYGTATSQGTIEFPETPDRAVERGQGEKSNEPEPAAAPSVGAVDRVDLRPAGISGHAVRYRHARAWFVPET
;
A
#
# COMPACT_ATOMS: atom_id res chain seq x y z
N MET A 1 -36.86 -7.63 21.93
CA MET A 1 -35.72 -7.06 22.69
C MET A 1 -34.72 -6.52 21.67
N LYS A 2 -34.62 -5.20 21.51
CA LYS A 2 -33.61 -4.56 20.65
C LYS A 2 -32.33 -4.47 21.47
N HIS A 3 -31.29 -5.22 21.10
CA HIS A 3 -29.96 -4.97 21.64
C HIS A 3 -29.51 -3.59 21.14
N PRO A 4 -29.02 -2.70 22.03
CA PRO A 4 -28.38 -1.48 21.56
C PRO A 4 -27.12 -1.91 20.81
N HIS A 5 -27.13 -1.70 19.49
CA HIS A 5 -25.91 -1.73 18.68
C HIS A 5 -25.01 -0.63 19.22
N GLN A 6 -24.17 -0.94 20.22
CA GLN A 6 -22.98 -0.14 20.52
C GLN A 6 -22.04 -0.35 19.34
N GLY A 7 -22.29 0.45 18.29
CA GLY A 7 -21.48 0.46 17.10
C GLY A 7 -20.08 0.93 17.43
N LEU A 8 -19.09 0.41 16.72
CA LEU A 8 -17.89 1.20 16.51
C LEU A 8 -18.33 2.38 15.66
N ASP A 9 -18.73 3.45 16.35
CA ASP A 9 -19.06 4.72 15.73
C ASP A 9 -17.74 5.42 15.43
N CYS A 10 -17.56 5.83 14.17
CA CYS A 10 -16.43 6.64 13.75
C CYS A 10 -16.94 8.01 13.32
N THR A 11 -16.14 9.05 13.52
CA THR A 11 -16.53 10.38 13.06
C THR A 11 -15.94 10.66 11.69
N LEU A 12 -16.74 11.27 10.82
CA LEU A 12 -16.27 11.81 9.55
C LEU A 12 -15.41 13.05 9.83
N LEU A 13 -14.20 13.08 9.27
CA LEU A 13 -13.27 14.19 9.33
C LEU A 13 -12.97 14.66 7.90
N SER A 14 -13.17 15.95 7.66
CA SER A 14 -12.98 16.58 6.34
C SER A 14 -11.95 17.70 6.46
N PRO A 15 -10.64 17.39 6.42
CA PRO A 15 -9.60 18.40 6.45
C PRO A 15 -9.65 19.28 5.19
N SER A 16 -9.28 20.55 5.33
CA SER A 16 -9.03 21.41 4.17
C SER A 16 -7.81 20.92 3.39
N ARG A 17 -7.69 21.34 2.12
CA ARG A 17 -6.51 21.02 1.29
C ARG A 17 -5.20 21.49 1.94
N ASP A 18 -5.19 22.67 2.55
CA ASP A 18 -4.00 23.19 3.25
C ASP A 18 -3.65 22.37 4.48
N GLN A 19 -4.65 21.93 5.25
CA GLN A 19 -4.45 21.06 6.40
C GLN A 19 -3.92 19.68 5.99
N TRP A 20 -4.41 19.14 4.87
CA TRP A 20 -4.01 17.82 4.36
C TRP A 20 -2.62 17.83 3.75
N THR A 21 -2.31 18.83 2.93
CA THR A 21 -0.99 19.04 2.31
C THR A 21 0.09 19.39 3.34
N GLY A 22 -0.31 20.02 4.46
CA GLY A 22 0.58 20.34 5.58
C GLY A 22 1.07 19.13 6.39
N ILE A 23 0.48 17.95 6.20
CA ILE A 23 0.89 16.74 6.92
C ILE A 23 2.31 16.33 6.47
N PRO A 24 3.27 16.20 7.41
CA PRO A 24 4.63 15.83 7.05
C PRO A 24 4.65 14.43 6.44
N LEU A 25 5.20 14.34 5.23
CA LEU A 25 5.39 13.07 4.54
C LEU A 25 6.59 12.31 5.10
N ARG A 26 6.48 10.98 5.16
CA ARG A 26 7.60 10.09 5.47
C ARG A 26 8.52 9.96 4.26
N LEU A 27 9.78 9.59 4.48
CA LEU A 27 10.67 9.16 3.40
C LEU A 27 10.03 8.00 2.60
N SER A 28 10.23 7.98 1.29
CA SER A 28 9.64 6.93 0.45
C SER A 28 10.14 5.54 0.85
N ARG A 29 9.21 4.56 0.93
CA ARG A 29 9.55 3.18 1.32
C ARG A 29 10.63 2.55 0.44
N PRO A 30 10.65 2.76 -0.90
CA PRO A 30 11.75 2.29 -1.73
C PRO A 30 13.10 2.88 -1.32
N PHE A 31 13.17 4.18 -1.04
CA PHE A 31 14.41 4.84 -0.63
C PHE A 31 14.91 4.28 0.72
N VAL A 32 14.03 4.23 1.71
CA VAL A 32 14.33 3.73 3.06
C VAL A 32 14.84 2.29 3.02
N GLY A 33 14.18 1.43 2.23
CA GLY A 33 14.56 0.03 2.05
C GLY A 33 15.87 -0.17 1.30
N ARG A 34 16.16 0.67 0.31
CA ARG A 34 17.43 0.65 -0.45
C ARG A 34 18.62 1.09 0.40
N VAL A 35 18.46 2.14 1.22
CA VAL A 35 19.53 2.58 2.13
C VAL A 35 19.82 1.51 3.18
N ALA A 36 18.79 0.89 3.76
CA ALA A 36 18.98 -0.23 4.70
C ALA A 36 19.73 -1.42 4.06
N TRP A 37 19.41 -1.74 2.80
CA TRP A 37 20.14 -2.73 2.02
C TRP A 37 21.60 -2.33 1.77
N LEU A 38 21.86 -1.08 1.40
CA LEU A 38 23.23 -0.58 1.19
C LEU A 38 24.06 -0.67 2.48
N ILE A 39 23.49 -0.38 3.65
CA ILE A 39 24.18 -0.54 4.94
C ILE A 39 24.55 -2.01 5.15
N LEU A 40 23.61 -2.93 4.93
CA LEU A 40 23.85 -4.37 5.07
C LEU A 40 24.92 -4.86 4.08
N ALA A 41 24.79 -4.51 2.80
CA ALA A 41 25.72 -4.92 1.75
C ALA A 41 27.13 -4.35 1.97
N SER A 42 27.25 -3.05 2.31
CA SER A 42 28.54 -2.41 2.57
C SER A 42 29.23 -2.96 3.82
N THR A 43 28.48 -3.27 4.88
CA THR A 43 29.02 -3.93 6.07
C THR A 43 29.59 -5.30 5.70
N THR A 44 28.81 -6.09 4.96
CA THR A 44 29.18 -7.45 4.54
C THR A 44 30.41 -7.45 3.64
N VAL A 45 30.40 -6.63 2.59
CA VAL A 45 31.51 -6.50 1.65
C VAL A 45 32.75 -5.93 2.35
N GLY A 46 32.58 -4.94 3.22
CA GLY A 46 33.69 -4.35 3.98
C GLY A 46 34.38 -5.34 4.90
N ILE A 47 33.61 -6.19 5.60
CA ILE A 47 34.17 -7.24 6.46
C ILE A 47 34.83 -8.33 5.61
N TYR A 48 34.16 -8.81 4.56
CA TYR A 48 34.73 -9.82 3.66
C TYR A 48 36.05 -9.34 3.03
N ALA A 49 36.08 -8.09 2.55
CA ALA A 49 37.24 -7.42 1.97
C ALA A 49 38.36 -7.19 2.99
N GLY A 50 38.02 -6.58 4.14
CA GLY A 50 38.98 -6.15 5.16
C GLY A 50 39.68 -7.29 5.87
N PHE A 51 38.97 -8.40 6.09
CA PHE A 51 39.51 -9.60 6.73
C PHE A 51 39.97 -10.66 5.75
N ARG A 52 39.97 -10.37 4.44
CA ARG A 52 40.42 -11.27 3.38
C ARG A 52 39.84 -12.69 3.49
N ARG A 53 38.54 -12.79 3.71
CA ARG A 53 37.86 -14.08 3.97
C ARG A 53 37.96 -15.08 2.81
N TRP A 54 38.38 -14.65 1.60
CA TRP A 54 38.72 -15.55 0.50
C TRP A 54 40.06 -16.29 0.69
N GLU A 55 40.96 -15.79 1.54
CA GLU A 55 42.25 -16.42 1.87
C GLU A 55 42.11 -17.46 2.99
N ASP A 56 41.07 -17.30 3.84
CA ASP A 56 40.79 -18.16 5.00
C ASP A 56 40.01 -19.45 4.67
N SER A 57 39.73 -19.74 3.39
CA SER A 57 38.90 -20.88 2.95
C SER A 57 39.57 -22.27 3.10
N GLY A 58 40.59 -22.40 3.95
CA GLY A 58 41.27 -23.66 4.21
C GLY A 58 40.60 -24.50 5.32
N PRO A 59 40.70 -25.84 5.29
CA PRO A 59 40.15 -26.74 6.32
C PRO A 59 40.82 -26.64 7.70
N ARG A 60 41.68 -25.63 7.92
CA ARG A 60 42.45 -25.44 9.16
C ARG A 60 41.77 -24.54 10.21
N ALA A 61 40.62 -23.93 9.91
CA ALA A 61 40.02 -22.92 10.78
C ALA A 61 39.17 -23.46 11.95
N ARG A 62 38.75 -24.72 11.96
CA ARG A 62 37.92 -25.28 13.05
C ARG A 62 38.73 -26.22 13.94
N VAL A 63 39.46 -25.63 14.89
CA VAL A 63 40.04 -26.37 16.02
C VAL A 63 38.94 -26.50 17.09
N GLY A 64 38.00 -27.42 16.87
CA GLY A 64 36.85 -27.62 17.77
C GLY A 64 35.76 -28.50 17.17
N GLY A 65 34.87 -29.03 18.02
CA GLY A 65 33.68 -29.74 17.57
C GLY A 65 32.67 -28.78 16.93
N TYR A 66 31.86 -29.26 15.99
CA TYR A 66 30.77 -28.49 15.41
C TYR A 66 29.72 -28.16 16.49
N THR A 67 29.51 -26.88 16.77
CA THR A 67 28.62 -26.38 17.82
C THR A 67 27.34 -25.77 17.24
N LEU A 68 26.34 -25.56 18.10
CA LEU A 68 25.12 -24.84 17.71
C LEU A 68 25.41 -23.38 17.31
N LEU A 69 26.49 -22.81 17.85
CA LEU A 69 26.96 -21.47 17.51
C LEU A 69 27.44 -21.41 16.05
N ASP A 70 28.13 -22.45 15.58
CA ASP A 70 28.56 -22.58 14.19
C ASP A 70 27.36 -22.64 13.23
N VAL A 71 26.31 -23.40 13.59
CA VAL A 71 25.06 -23.47 12.81
C VAL A 71 24.43 -22.08 12.68
N LEU A 72 24.38 -21.33 13.77
CA LEU A 72 23.81 -19.98 13.80
C LEU A 72 24.68 -18.97 13.02
N ASP A 73 26.00 -19.07 13.11
CA ASP A 73 26.93 -18.22 12.37
C ASP A 73 26.82 -18.45 10.86
N ILE A 74 26.87 -19.71 10.41
CA ILE A 74 26.71 -20.06 9.00
C ILE A 74 25.32 -19.62 8.50
N ALA A 75 24.27 -19.85 9.29
CA ALA A 75 22.92 -19.42 8.93
C ALA A 75 22.81 -17.90 8.76
N GLY A 76 23.40 -17.14 9.67
CA GLY A 76 23.45 -15.69 9.60
C GLY A 76 24.23 -15.19 8.38
N ILE A 77 25.40 -15.78 8.09
CA ILE A 77 26.19 -15.46 6.89
C ILE A 77 25.40 -15.75 5.62
N CYS A 78 24.78 -16.92 5.50
CA CYS A 78 23.96 -17.30 4.35
C CYS A 78 22.83 -16.29 4.11
N LEU A 79 22.13 -15.88 5.18
CA LEU A 79 21.08 -14.87 5.09
C LEU A 79 21.61 -13.51 4.67
N ILE A 80 22.71 -13.04 5.26
CA ILE A 80 23.27 -11.74 4.92
C ILE A 80 23.77 -11.71 3.48
N VAL A 81 24.40 -12.78 2.99
CA VAL A 81 24.81 -12.91 1.58
C VAL A 81 23.59 -12.90 0.67
N ALA A 82 22.54 -13.67 1.00
CA ALA A 82 21.30 -13.68 0.24
C ALA A 82 20.64 -12.28 0.20
N PHE A 83 20.50 -11.62 1.35
CA PHE A 83 19.96 -10.26 1.43
C PHE A 83 20.85 -9.23 0.74
N SER A 84 22.16 -9.41 0.71
CA SER A 84 23.05 -8.55 -0.08
C SER A 84 22.80 -8.71 -1.57
N ALA A 85 22.62 -9.94 -2.06
CA ALA A 85 22.45 -10.24 -3.48
C ALA A 85 21.04 -9.89 -4.02
N VAL A 86 19.99 -10.29 -3.31
CA VAL A 86 18.59 -10.16 -3.77
C VAL A 86 17.75 -9.19 -2.94
N GLY A 87 18.31 -8.59 -1.89
CA GLY A 87 17.56 -7.70 -0.98
C GLY A 87 16.95 -6.49 -1.67
N TRP A 88 17.52 -6.02 -2.78
CA TRP A 88 16.96 -4.91 -3.55
C TRP A 88 15.56 -5.21 -4.12
N LEU A 89 15.23 -6.47 -4.41
CA LEU A 89 13.90 -6.91 -4.86
C LEU A 89 12.87 -6.88 -3.73
N ILE A 90 13.31 -7.18 -2.51
CA ILE A 90 12.47 -7.26 -1.29
C ILE A 90 12.66 -6.06 -0.37
N TYR A 91 12.93 -4.87 -0.95
CA TYR A 91 13.26 -3.64 -0.23
C TYR A 91 12.28 -3.27 0.89
N ARG A 92 11.01 -3.68 0.76
CA ARG A 92 9.94 -3.44 1.74
C ARG A 92 10.21 -4.06 3.12
N PHE A 93 11.10 -5.03 3.21
CA PHE A 93 11.45 -5.72 4.47
C PHE A 93 12.83 -5.33 5.02
N ASN A 94 13.74 -4.85 4.17
CA ASN A 94 15.13 -4.58 4.54
C ASN A 94 15.25 -3.61 5.72
N HIS A 95 14.38 -2.61 5.78
CA HIS A 95 14.39 -1.64 6.86
C HIS A 95 14.25 -2.26 8.25
N GLY A 96 13.36 -3.24 8.40
CA GLY A 96 13.17 -3.95 9.67
C GLY A 96 14.13 -5.13 9.85
N LEU A 97 14.51 -5.81 8.77
CA LEU A 97 15.34 -7.01 8.83
C LEU A 97 16.84 -6.72 8.97
N ALA A 98 17.35 -5.66 8.34
CA ALA A 98 18.78 -5.32 8.40
C ALA A 98 19.34 -5.18 9.82
N PRO A 99 18.73 -4.40 10.74
CA PRO A 99 19.24 -4.30 12.12
C PRO A 99 19.19 -5.64 12.87
N LEU A 100 18.17 -6.47 12.62
CA LEU A 100 18.04 -7.78 13.25
C LEU A 100 19.11 -8.77 12.77
N LEU A 101 19.32 -8.86 11.46
CA LEU A 101 20.31 -9.76 10.86
C LEU A 101 21.75 -9.35 11.21
N LEU A 102 22.05 -8.05 11.12
CA LEU A 102 23.37 -7.53 11.50
C LEU A 102 23.61 -7.65 13.01
N GLY A 103 22.60 -7.41 13.84
CA GLY A 103 22.69 -7.59 15.29
C GLY A 103 22.91 -9.05 15.69
N LEU A 104 22.24 -9.98 15.01
CA LEU A 104 22.46 -11.42 15.19
C LEU A 104 23.90 -11.80 14.85
N MET A 105 24.42 -11.35 13.70
CA MET A 105 25.81 -11.61 13.33
C MET A 105 26.80 -10.95 14.30
N ALA A 106 26.54 -9.73 14.75
CA ALA A 106 27.38 -9.09 15.74
C ALA A 106 27.45 -9.90 17.04
N MET A 107 26.31 -10.48 17.46
CA MET A 107 26.24 -11.36 18.62
C MET A 107 27.02 -12.65 18.42
N THR A 108 26.83 -13.38 17.32
CA THR A 108 27.55 -14.65 17.07
C THR A 108 29.06 -14.43 17.04
N GLN A 109 29.49 -13.39 16.33
CA GLN A 109 30.90 -13.04 16.17
C GLN A 109 31.55 -12.60 17.49
N THR A 110 30.78 -11.93 18.36
CA THR A 110 31.23 -11.55 19.71
C THR A 110 31.41 -12.79 20.60
N LEU A 111 30.45 -13.73 20.56
CA LEU A 111 30.51 -14.96 21.35
C LEU A 111 31.69 -15.84 20.96
N GLU A 112 32.08 -15.82 19.70
CA GLU A 112 33.28 -16.50 19.19
C GLU A 112 34.58 -15.71 19.40
N SER A 113 34.52 -14.52 20.01
CA SER A 113 35.67 -13.63 20.18
C SER A 113 36.39 -13.30 18.86
N ARG A 114 35.65 -13.21 17.74
CA ARG A 114 36.23 -12.89 16.44
C ARG A 114 36.62 -11.42 16.38
N VAL A 115 37.77 -11.15 15.75
CA VAL A 115 38.31 -9.79 15.55
C VAL A 115 37.38 -8.89 14.73
N GLU A 116 36.45 -9.46 13.96
CA GLU A 116 35.50 -8.71 13.13
C GLU A 116 34.21 -8.29 13.85
N ALA A 117 33.97 -8.78 15.06
CA ALA A 117 32.75 -8.48 15.83
C ALA A 117 32.44 -6.96 15.97
N PRO A 118 33.42 -6.06 16.19
CA PRO A 118 33.14 -4.62 16.27
C PRO A 118 32.56 -4.03 14.98
N PHE A 119 32.93 -4.57 13.82
CA PHE A 119 32.46 -4.09 12.52
C PHE A 119 31.02 -4.53 12.25
N TRP A 120 30.65 -5.74 12.69
CA TRP A 120 29.25 -6.19 12.67
C TRP A 120 28.37 -5.33 13.57
N TRP A 121 28.83 -5.00 14.79
CA TRP A 121 28.13 -4.07 15.69
C TRP A 121 27.97 -2.68 15.07
N LEU A 122 29.00 -2.18 14.39
CA LEU A 122 28.94 -0.89 13.70
C LEU A 122 27.88 -0.89 12.59
N GLY A 123 27.80 -1.95 11.79
CA GLY A 123 26.75 -2.12 10.78
C GLY A 123 25.35 -2.20 11.40
N ALA A 124 25.18 -2.97 12.47
CA ALA A 124 23.92 -3.08 13.22
C ALA A 124 23.50 -1.73 13.80
N LEU A 125 24.46 -0.94 14.32
CA LEU A 125 24.23 0.41 14.83
C LEU A 125 23.73 1.33 13.71
N PHE A 126 24.41 1.38 12.56
CA PHE A 126 23.98 2.23 11.44
C PHE A 126 22.60 1.84 10.91
N ALA A 127 22.33 0.53 10.77
CA ALA A 127 21.00 0.04 10.37
C ALA A 127 19.92 0.41 11.39
N SER A 128 20.24 0.34 12.68
CA SER A 128 19.33 0.73 13.77
C SER A 128 19.08 2.24 13.81
N LEU A 129 20.12 3.07 13.62
CA LEU A 129 19.98 4.53 13.53
C LEU A 129 19.13 4.92 12.33
N TRP A 130 19.30 4.24 11.19
CA TRP A 130 18.44 4.43 10.02
C TRP A 130 16.99 4.02 10.29
N ALA A 131 16.77 2.90 11.00
CA ALA A 131 15.46 2.48 11.48
C ALA A 131 14.78 3.50 12.40
N LEU A 132 15.55 4.07 13.32
CA LEU A 132 15.08 5.10 14.24
C LEU A 132 14.76 6.41 13.53
N LEU A 133 15.57 6.83 12.55
CA LEU A 133 15.32 8.05 11.78
C LEU A 133 13.96 7.98 11.06
N ASP A 134 13.71 6.89 10.35
CA ASP A 134 12.45 6.65 9.65
C ASP A 134 11.25 6.54 10.62
N SER A 135 11.44 5.83 11.74
CA SER A 135 10.44 5.76 12.82
C SER A 135 10.14 7.14 13.40
N GLY A 136 11.14 8.05 13.43
CA GLY A 136 10.98 9.45 13.82
C GLY A 136 10.08 10.23 12.86
N PHE A 137 10.22 10.04 11.55
CA PHE A 137 9.31 10.63 10.55
C PHE A 137 7.88 10.09 10.70
N MET A 138 7.73 8.79 10.90
CA MET A 138 6.44 8.16 11.18
C MET A 138 5.82 8.74 12.46
N LEU A 139 6.58 8.89 13.55
CA LEU A 139 6.10 9.49 14.79
C LEU A 139 5.68 10.95 14.60
N ARG A 140 6.47 11.74 13.88
CA ARG A 140 6.12 13.12 13.55
C ARG A 140 4.80 13.21 12.80
N GLN A 141 4.58 12.33 11.81
CA GLN A 141 3.32 12.26 11.07
C GLN A 141 2.15 11.86 11.98
N MET A 142 2.32 10.85 12.83
CA MET A 142 1.28 10.43 13.79
C MET A 142 0.90 11.55 14.76
N LEU A 143 1.88 12.28 15.30
CA LEU A 143 1.64 13.41 16.20
C LEU A 143 0.94 14.57 15.49
N HIS A 144 1.28 14.82 14.23
CA HIS A 144 0.62 15.85 13.43
C HIS A 144 -0.83 15.48 13.12
N LEU A 145 -1.09 14.22 12.76
CA LEU A 145 -2.46 13.71 12.57
C LEU A 145 -3.28 13.80 13.86
N ARG A 146 -2.68 13.47 15.00
CA ARG A 146 -3.35 13.63 16.31
C ARG A 146 -3.72 15.08 16.60
N ALA A 147 -2.85 16.04 16.26
CA ALA A 147 -3.17 17.45 16.40
C ALA A 147 -4.30 17.84 15.44
N LEU A 148 -4.22 17.43 14.18
CA LEU A 148 -5.25 17.70 13.18
C LEU A 148 -6.62 17.14 13.59
N VAL A 149 -6.69 15.93 14.12
CA VAL A 149 -7.95 15.34 14.63
C VAL A 149 -8.56 16.19 15.76
N ARG A 150 -7.73 16.83 16.59
CA ARG A 150 -8.21 17.69 17.69
C ARG A 150 -8.66 19.06 17.21
N ASP A 151 -8.00 19.58 16.19
CA ASP A 151 -8.28 20.90 15.63
C ASP A 151 -9.51 20.88 14.71
N LEU A 152 -9.83 19.71 14.13
CA LEU A 152 -11.05 19.51 13.36
C LEU A 152 -12.25 19.40 14.29
N SER A 153 -13.30 20.17 13.97
CA SER A 153 -14.60 20.04 14.62
C SER A 153 -15.11 18.60 14.48
N PRO A 154 -15.72 18.01 15.52
CA PRO A 154 -16.29 16.68 15.42
C PRO A 154 -17.34 16.68 14.30
N GLY A 155 -17.06 15.96 13.22
CA GLY A 155 -17.98 15.82 12.10
C GLY A 155 -19.09 14.82 12.39
N THR A 156 -19.82 14.44 11.34
CA THR A 156 -20.95 13.52 11.44
C THR A 156 -20.52 12.16 11.98
N ALA A 157 -21.28 11.63 12.94
CA ALA A 157 -21.08 10.26 13.41
C ALA A 157 -21.55 9.29 12.31
N LEU A 158 -20.66 8.38 11.94
CA LEU A 158 -20.89 7.33 10.97
C LEU A 158 -20.83 5.97 11.66
N SER A 159 -21.75 5.09 11.25
CA SER A 159 -21.81 3.73 11.75
C SER A 159 -21.14 2.77 10.75
N LEU A 160 -20.24 1.93 11.23
CA LEU A 160 -19.71 0.84 10.41
C LEU A 160 -20.73 -0.30 10.34
N THR A 161 -20.98 -0.85 9.14
CA THR A 161 -21.73 -2.11 8.99
C THR A 161 -20.99 -3.27 9.68
N GLU A 162 -21.68 -4.39 9.92
CA GLU A 162 -21.07 -5.55 10.59
C GLU A 162 -19.88 -6.11 9.81
N ASP A 163 -20.03 -6.22 8.49
CA ASP A 163 -18.96 -6.66 7.59
C ASP A 163 -17.79 -5.66 7.60
N SER A 164 -18.06 -4.36 7.56
CA SER A 164 -17.01 -3.34 7.63
C SER A 164 -16.24 -3.39 8.95
N ARG A 165 -16.92 -3.67 10.08
CA ARG A 165 -16.25 -3.84 11.38
C ARG A 165 -15.37 -5.08 11.39
N TYR A 166 -15.87 -6.19 10.83
CA TYR A 166 -15.10 -7.42 10.74
C TYR A 166 -13.83 -7.20 9.91
N GLN A 167 -13.94 -6.58 8.74
CA GLN A 167 -12.81 -6.27 7.87
C GLN A 167 -11.78 -5.35 8.54
N LEU A 168 -12.22 -4.29 9.24
CA LEU A 168 -11.31 -3.39 9.98
C LEU A 168 -10.56 -4.12 11.10
N ARG A 169 -11.25 -4.98 11.85
CA ARG A 169 -10.66 -5.77 12.95
C ARG A 169 -9.70 -6.82 12.43
N PHE A 170 -10.11 -7.57 11.41
CA PHE A 170 -9.27 -8.56 10.74
C PHE A 170 -8.02 -7.89 10.19
N GLY A 171 -8.19 -6.81 9.42
CA GLY A 171 -7.12 -6.02 8.85
C GLY A 171 -6.09 -5.50 9.86
N ALA A 172 -6.56 -5.14 11.07
CA ALA A 172 -5.68 -4.76 12.17
C ALA A 172 -4.95 -5.96 12.80
N GLY A 173 -5.56 -7.14 12.83
CA GLY A 173 -5.00 -8.37 13.39
C GLY A 173 -4.11 -9.18 12.45
N VAL A 174 -4.19 -8.98 11.12
CA VAL A 174 -3.44 -9.76 10.12
C VAL A 174 -1.94 -9.80 10.41
N ASN A 175 -1.33 -8.66 10.78
CA ASN A 175 0.11 -8.63 11.09
C ASN A 175 0.46 -9.51 12.31
N LEU A 176 -0.41 -9.55 13.32
CA LEU A 176 -0.22 -10.41 14.49
C LEU A 176 -0.40 -11.89 14.13
N MET A 177 -1.43 -12.23 13.36
CA MET A 177 -1.66 -13.61 12.89
C MET A 177 -0.48 -14.11 12.05
N LEU A 178 0.02 -13.28 11.13
CA LEU A 178 1.20 -13.59 10.33
C LEU A 178 2.45 -13.70 11.21
N ALA A 179 2.63 -12.81 12.20
CA ALA A 179 3.75 -12.92 13.14
C ALA A 179 3.74 -14.27 13.88
N ILE A 180 2.58 -14.70 14.38
CA ILE A 180 2.40 -16.01 15.03
C ILE A 180 2.71 -17.15 14.05
N ALA A 181 2.19 -17.08 12.82
CA ALA A 181 2.46 -18.10 11.80
C ALA A 181 3.96 -18.22 11.49
N TRP A 182 4.66 -17.09 11.35
CA TRP A 182 6.11 -17.05 11.15
C TRP A 182 6.90 -17.59 12.34
N TRP A 183 6.48 -17.31 13.58
CA TRP A 183 7.10 -17.89 14.77
C TRP A 183 6.83 -19.38 14.94
N LEU A 184 5.63 -19.86 14.60
CA LEU A 184 5.34 -21.30 14.57
C LEU A 184 6.20 -22.01 13.53
N LEU A 185 6.34 -21.43 12.33
CA LEU A 185 7.25 -21.92 11.30
C LEU A 185 8.69 -21.93 11.83
N ALA A 186 9.15 -20.84 12.46
CA ALA A 186 10.48 -20.78 13.06
C ALA A 186 10.69 -21.86 14.12
N ALA A 187 9.70 -22.12 14.98
CA ALA A 187 9.77 -23.16 16.01
C ALA A 187 9.89 -24.56 15.39
N VAL A 188 9.13 -24.86 14.34
CA VAL A 188 9.22 -26.13 13.59
C VAL A 188 10.59 -26.27 12.93
N LEU A 189 11.09 -25.22 12.28
CA LEU A 189 12.39 -25.23 11.61
C LEU A 189 13.54 -25.38 12.61
N TRP A 190 13.49 -24.68 13.75
CA TRP A 190 14.46 -24.86 14.83
C TRP A 190 14.42 -26.26 15.41
N TRP A 191 13.23 -26.82 15.62
CA TRP A 191 13.08 -28.20 16.09
C TRP A 191 13.74 -29.21 15.15
N ILE A 192 13.49 -29.09 13.84
CA ILE A 192 14.10 -29.97 12.83
C ILE A 192 15.62 -29.76 12.78
N THR A 193 16.07 -28.50 12.80
CA THR A 193 17.50 -28.14 12.82
C THR A 193 18.21 -28.80 14.00
N LEU A 194 17.65 -28.69 15.22
CA LEU A 194 18.21 -29.28 16.43
C LEU A 194 18.16 -30.80 16.40
N ARG A 195 17.13 -31.41 15.81
CA ARG A 195 17.05 -32.87 15.62
C ARG A 195 18.15 -33.37 14.69
N ILE A 196 18.37 -32.69 13.56
CA ILE A 196 19.45 -33.03 12.63
C ILE A 196 20.79 -32.84 13.32
N PHE A 197 20.99 -31.70 13.97
CA PHE A 197 22.21 -31.38 14.70
C PHE A 197 22.56 -32.45 15.76
N ASN A 198 21.60 -32.84 16.58
CA ASN A 198 21.78 -33.89 17.60
C ASN A 198 22.02 -35.29 17.01
N SER A 199 21.65 -35.51 15.74
CA SER A 199 21.86 -36.78 15.05
C SER A 199 23.20 -36.87 14.32
N MET A 200 23.96 -35.76 14.25
CA MET A 200 25.29 -35.76 13.65
C MET A 200 26.30 -36.45 14.57
N PRO A 201 27.06 -37.47 14.08
CA PRO A 201 28.09 -38.13 14.88
C PRO A 201 29.17 -37.12 15.29
N GLY A 202 29.74 -37.32 16.48
CA GLY A 202 30.56 -36.35 17.23
C GLY A 202 31.80 -35.77 16.52
N PRO A 203 32.69 -35.08 17.26
CA PRO A 203 33.56 -33.98 16.79
C PRO A 203 34.60 -34.27 15.68
N GLY A 204 34.59 -35.44 15.05
CA GLY A 204 35.44 -35.80 13.90
C GLY A 204 34.69 -35.97 12.56
N ALA A 205 33.36 -35.85 12.52
CA ALA A 205 32.58 -36.03 11.29
C ALA A 205 32.10 -34.69 10.73
N ALA A 206 33.04 -33.81 10.37
CA ALA A 206 32.76 -32.79 9.37
C ALA A 206 32.64 -33.49 8.00
N ASP A 207 31.58 -34.26 7.81
CA ASP A 207 31.17 -34.72 6.48
C ASP A 207 30.42 -33.54 5.83
N PRO A 208 31.04 -32.79 4.90
CA PRO A 208 30.47 -31.57 4.34
C PRO A 208 29.11 -31.80 3.67
N GLY A 209 28.78 -33.06 3.33
CA GLY A 209 27.51 -33.45 2.73
C GLY A 209 26.30 -33.51 3.68
N ARG A 210 26.48 -33.50 5.02
CA ARG A 210 25.35 -33.54 5.98
C ARG A 210 25.12 -32.25 6.77
N SER A 211 26.14 -31.39 6.93
CA SER A 211 26.01 -30.14 7.69
C SER A 211 25.20 -29.05 6.96
N TRP A 212 25.28 -28.99 5.62
CA TRP A 212 24.62 -27.92 4.86
C TRP A 212 23.09 -27.90 5.02
N TRP A 213 22.45 -29.05 5.28
CA TRP A 213 21.00 -29.12 5.44
C TRP A 213 20.52 -28.52 6.78
N SER A 214 21.25 -28.74 7.88
CA SER A 214 20.94 -28.07 9.15
C SER A 214 21.14 -26.57 9.04
N ASP A 215 22.15 -26.13 8.29
CA ASP A 215 22.52 -24.72 8.19
C ASP A 215 21.52 -23.96 7.29
N PHE A 216 21.04 -24.62 6.24
CA PHE A 216 19.95 -24.11 5.40
C PHE A 216 18.64 -23.97 6.19
N LEU A 217 18.26 -24.99 6.96
CA LEU A 217 17.06 -24.94 7.80
C LEU A 217 17.18 -23.89 8.93
N ALA A 218 18.36 -23.76 9.53
CA ALA A 218 18.66 -22.71 10.50
C ALA A 218 18.54 -21.31 9.88
N SER A 219 19.00 -21.12 8.64
CA SER A 219 18.83 -19.87 7.90
C SER A 219 17.35 -19.53 7.73
N ALA A 220 16.54 -20.50 7.30
CA ALA A 220 15.10 -20.31 7.20
C ALA A 220 14.45 -20.02 8.57
N ALA A 221 14.90 -20.67 9.63
CA ALA A 221 14.41 -20.46 10.99
C ALA A 221 14.71 -19.05 11.51
N VAL A 222 15.94 -18.56 11.29
CA VAL A 222 16.36 -17.21 11.65
C VAL A 222 15.55 -16.16 10.89
N LEU A 223 15.38 -16.33 9.57
CA LEU A 223 14.56 -15.43 8.76
C LEU A 223 13.11 -15.40 9.26
N ALA A 224 12.55 -16.57 9.56
CA ALA A 224 11.19 -16.69 10.09
C ALA A 224 11.05 -16.01 11.46
N SER A 225 12.02 -16.18 12.35
CA SER A 225 12.07 -15.46 13.65
C SER A 225 12.12 -13.95 13.45
N ALA A 226 13.00 -13.45 12.57
CA ALA A 226 13.16 -12.03 12.29
C ALA A 226 11.90 -11.43 11.65
N MET A 227 11.26 -12.14 10.72
CA MET A 227 10.00 -11.73 10.11
C MET A 227 8.87 -11.65 11.14
N GLY A 228 8.76 -12.64 12.03
CA GLY A 228 7.79 -12.61 13.12
C GLY A 228 7.99 -11.39 14.03
N CYS A 229 9.23 -11.09 14.42
CA CYS A 229 9.56 -9.90 15.21
C CYS A 229 9.20 -8.60 14.48
N TYR A 230 9.52 -8.50 13.19
CA TYR A 230 9.18 -7.34 12.36
C TYR A 230 7.67 -7.13 12.26
N LEU A 231 6.90 -8.19 11.99
CA LEU A 231 5.44 -8.11 11.89
C LEU A 231 4.77 -7.78 13.22
N LEU A 232 5.29 -8.32 14.33
CA LEU A 232 4.84 -7.93 15.67
C LEU A 232 5.08 -6.45 15.94
N LEU A 233 6.27 -5.93 15.58
CA LEU A 233 6.58 -4.51 15.72
C LEU A 233 5.61 -3.66 14.90
N ARG A 234 5.31 -4.05 13.66
CA ARG A 234 4.31 -3.35 12.84
C ARG A 234 2.91 -3.39 13.45
N PHE A 235 2.52 -4.52 14.03
CA PHE A 235 1.24 -4.64 14.75
C PHE A 235 1.20 -3.71 15.96
N ALA A 236 2.24 -3.72 16.80
CA ALA A 236 2.34 -2.88 17.99
C ALA A 236 2.32 -1.39 17.62
N LEU A 237 3.09 -0.98 16.61
CA LEU A 237 3.11 0.39 16.11
C LEU A 237 1.75 0.82 15.55
N GLY A 238 1.06 -0.06 14.81
CA GLY A 238 -0.30 0.20 14.34
C GLY A 238 -1.30 0.36 15.49
N GLY A 239 -1.17 -0.45 16.54
CA GLY A 239 -1.97 -0.33 17.77
C GLY A 239 -1.73 0.99 18.49
N VAL A 240 -0.46 1.39 18.67
CA VAL A 240 -0.08 2.69 19.25
C VAL A 240 -0.64 3.83 18.41
N ALA A 241 -0.46 3.80 17.08
CA ALA A 241 -0.97 4.82 16.18
C ALA A 241 -2.48 5.02 16.34
N ARG A 242 -3.24 3.92 16.25
CA ARG A 242 -4.71 3.95 16.42
C ARG A 242 -5.16 4.42 17.80
N SER A 243 -4.40 4.10 18.85
CA SER A 243 -4.71 4.59 20.20
C SER A 243 -4.48 6.09 20.36
N LEU A 244 -3.57 6.67 19.56
CA LEU A 244 -3.22 8.09 19.60
C LEU A 244 -4.16 8.95 18.74
N THR A 245 -4.54 8.46 17.57
CA THR A 245 -5.36 9.18 16.58
C THR A 245 -6.84 8.86 16.69
N GLY A 246 -7.22 7.66 17.14
CA GLY A 246 -8.59 7.17 17.11
C GLY A 246 -8.96 6.44 15.81
N VAL A 247 -10.22 6.05 15.69
CA VAL A 247 -10.79 5.45 14.46
C VAL A 247 -11.72 6.47 13.83
N HIS A 248 -11.27 7.10 12.76
CA HIS A 248 -12.00 8.15 12.04
C HIS A 248 -12.14 7.78 10.56
N ALA A 249 -13.20 8.28 9.93
CA ALA A 249 -13.37 8.23 8.48
C ALA A 249 -12.87 9.54 7.90
N TRP A 250 -11.84 9.50 7.07
CA TRP A 250 -11.23 10.68 6.47
C TRP A 250 -11.79 10.90 5.08
N GLN A 251 -12.52 11.98 4.86
CA GLN A 251 -12.84 12.46 3.52
C GLN A 251 -11.60 13.17 2.97
N LEU A 252 -10.96 12.57 1.97
CA LEU A 252 -9.71 13.09 1.43
C LEU A 252 -9.98 14.30 0.52
N PRO A 253 -9.37 15.48 0.76
CA PRO A 253 -9.44 16.57 -0.19
C PRO A 253 -8.62 16.24 -1.44
N ALA A 254 -9.04 16.78 -2.58
CA ALA A 254 -8.28 16.65 -3.83
C ALA A 254 -6.90 17.31 -3.70
N GLY A 255 -5.86 16.63 -4.19
CA GLY A 255 -4.50 17.13 -4.29
C GLY A 255 -3.43 16.29 -3.57
N PRO A 256 -2.23 16.87 -3.36
CA PRO A 256 -1.13 16.16 -2.72
C PRO A 256 -1.41 15.91 -1.24
N GLY A 257 -1.03 14.74 -0.74
CA GLY A 257 -1.24 14.35 0.65
C GLY A 257 -0.55 13.04 0.99
N PRO A 258 -0.62 12.61 2.27
CA PRO A 258 0.07 11.43 2.78
C PRO A 258 -0.53 10.09 2.30
N VAL A 259 -1.74 10.12 1.76
CA VAL A 259 -2.44 8.95 1.20
C VAL A 259 -2.62 9.22 -0.29
N ALA A 260 -2.36 8.22 -1.12
CA ALA A 260 -2.73 8.27 -2.52
C ALA A 260 -4.25 8.39 -2.60
N GLU A 261 -4.73 9.27 -3.48
CA GLU A 261 -6.15 9.29 -3.80
C GLU A 261 -6.55 7.89 -4.23
N LEU A 262 -7.74 7.47 -3.81
CA LEU A 262 -8.39 6.36 -4.49
C LEU A 262 -8.64 6.90 -5.90
N SER A 263 -7.72 6.64 -6.83
CA SER A 263 -8.16 6.56 -8.20
C SER A 263 -9.20 5.48 -8.15
N PRO A 264 -10.49 5.76 -8.45
CA PRO A 264 -11.36 4.67 -8.78
C PRO A 264 -10.55 3.84 -9.77
N GLU A 265 -10.46 2.53 -9.56
CA GLU A 265 -10.20 1.67 -10.69
C GLU A 265 -11.24 2.11 -11.72
N SER A 266 -10.81 2.98 -12.64
CA SER A 266 -11.54 3.35 -13.81
C SER A 266 -11.36 2.15 -14.73
N ASP A 267 -11.83 0.99 -14.29
CA ASP A 267 -12.24 -0.06 -15.21
C ASP A 267 -13.29 0.54 -16.17
N ILE A 268 -13.97 1.61 -15.73
CA ILE A 268 -14.71 2.52 -16.59
C ILE A 268 -13.79 3.58 -17.18
N GLU A 269 -13.24 3.30 -18.36
CA GLU A 269 -12.61 4.33 -19.19
C GLU A 269 -13.60 5.51 -19.41
N ALA A 270 -13.13 6.75 -19.35
CA ALA A 270 -13.98 7.89 -19.68
C ALA A 270 -14.52 7.74 -21.12
N GLY A 271 -15.79 8.08 -21.35
CA GLY A 271 -16.49 7.80 -22.61
C GLY A 271 -17.22 6.44 -22.66
N MET A 272 -17.15 5.63 -21.60
CA MET A 272 -17.96 4.42 -21.44
C MET A 272 -19.34 4.72 -20.86
N ILE A 273 -20.34 3.96 -21.29
CA ILE A 273 -21.73 3.99 -20.81
C ILE A 273 -21.93 2.77 -19.91
N ASP A 274 -22.36 2.99 -18.68
CA ASP A 274 -22.84 1.91 -17.81
C ASP A 274 -24.21 1.43 -18.34
N VAL A 275 -24.25 0.21 -18.87
CA VAL A 275 -25.45 -0.38 -19.47
C VAL A 275 -26.55 -0.56 -18.42
N GLY A 276 -26.19 -0.94 -17.19
CA GLY A 276 -27.16 -1.16 -16.11
C GLY A 276 -27.77 0.15 -15.59
N ARG A 277 -26.96 1.20 -15.48
CA ARG A 277 -27.36 2.50 -14.91
C ARG A 277 -27.96 3.46 -15.93
N ASP A 278 -27.37 3.55 -17.13
CA ASP A 278 -27.68 4.61 -18.10
C ASP A 278 -28.56 4.11 -19.28
N THR A 279 -28.91 2.82 -19.35
CA THR A 279 -29.71 2.26 -20.47
C THR A 279 -31.02 1.58 -20.05
N ALA A 280 -31.69 2.10 -19.02
CA ALA A 280 -32.97 1.59 -18.48
C ALA A 280 -34.09 1.35 -19.52
N GLU A 281 -33.96 1.82 -20.77
CA GLU A 281 -34.74 1.36 -21.92
C GLU A 281 -33.78 0.93 -23.05
N ALA A 282 -34.05 -0.22 -23.68
CA ALA A 282 -33.30 -0.83 -24.80
C ALA A 282 -33.26 0.02 -26.11
N ARG A 283 -32.86 1.29 -26.01
CA ARG A 283 -32.86 2.32 -27.06
C ARG A 283 -31.46 2.90 -27.31
N CYS A 284 -30.44 2.46 -26.58
CA CYS A 284 -29.08 2.93 -26.81
C CYS A 284 -28.54 2.38 -28.13
N ILE A 285 -28.42 3.26 -29.12
CA ILE A 285 -27.90 2.93 -30.45
C ILE A 285 -26.46 2.38 -30.36
N CYS A 286 -25.66 2.81 -29.38
CA CYS A 286 -24.27 2.35 -29.20
C CYS A 286 -24.17 0.83 -29.01
N LEU A 287 -24.99 0.27 -28.11
CA LEU A 287 -25.02 -1.18 -27.87
C LEU A 287 -25.50 -1.92 -29.12
N THR A 288 -26.52 -1.40 -29.80
CA THR A 288 -27.10 -2.01 -31.01
C THR A 288 -26.09 -2.05 -32.15
N GLU A 289 -25.35 -0.95 -32.37
CA GLU A 289 -24.29 -0.88 -33.39
C GLU A 289 -23.13 -1.81 -33.06
N LEU A 290 -22.68 -1.85 -31.79
CA LEU A 290 -21.59 -2.73 -31.38
C LEU A 290 -21.94 -4.21 -31.61
N LEU A 291 -23.18 -4.61 -31.29
CA LEU A 291 -23.70 -5.94 -31.57
C LEU A 291 -23.83 -6.25 -33.07
N GLN A 292 -24.07 -5.25 -33.91
CA GLN A 292 -24.10 -5.43 -35.37
C GLN A 292 -22.70 -5.61 -35.96
N VAL A 293 -21.70 -4.91 -35.41
CA VAL A 293 -20.31 -5.02 -35.86
C VAL A 293 -19.67 -6.34 -35.40
N PHE A 294 -20.03 -6.81 -34.19
CA PHE A 294 -19.48 -8.02 -33.58
C PHE A 294 -20.61 -9.00 -33.20
N PRO A 295 -21.27 -9.64 -34.18
CA PRO A 295 -22.41 -10.52 -33.91
C PRO A 295 -22.01 -11.80 -33.18
N ASP A 296 -20.78 -12.28 -33.38
CA ASP A 296 -20.27 -13.51 -32.76
C ASP A 296 -20.02 -13.34 -31.25
N ASP A 297 -19.74 -12.10 -30.81
CA ASP A 297 -19.49 -11.74 -29.40
C ASP A 297 -20.75 -11.20 -28.71
N ALA A 298 -21.93 -11.36 -29.31
CA ALA A 298 -23.14 -10.68 -28.87
C ALA A 298 -23.59 -11.03 -27.44
N LEU A 299 -23.30 -12.24 -26.97
CA LEU A 299 -23.59 -12.66 -25.58
C LEU A 299 -22.64 -12.00 -24.59
N ASP A 300 -21.36 -11.89 -24.95
CA ASP A 300 -20.33 -11.26 -24.11
C ASP A 300 -20.58 -9.75 -24.05
N ILE A 301 -20.90 -9.12 -25.17
CA ILE A 301 -21.25 -7.69 -25.24
C ILE A 301 -22.53 -7.37 -24.45
N ARG A 302 -23.55 -8.24 -24.49
CA ARG A 302 -24.78 -8.05 -23.69
C ARG A 302 -24.59 -8.30 -22.20
N SER A 303 -23.60 -9.10 -21.84
CA SER A 303 -23.24 -9.37 -20.45
C SER A 303 -22.19 -8.39 -19.91
N SER A 304 -21.57 -7.60 -20.78
CA SER A 304 -20.70 -6.49 -20.39
C SER A 304 -21.49 -5.46 -19.57
N PRO A 305 -20.98 -5.02 -18.41
CA PRO A 305 -21.59 -3.95 -17.65
C PRO A 305 -21.52 -2.61 -18.40
N GLU A 306 -20.62 -2.45 -19.36
CA GLU A 306 -20.32 -1.18 -20.01
C GLU A 306 -20.10 -1.31 -21.51
N VAL A 307 -20.44 -0.25 -22.26
CA VAL A 307 -20.17 -0.13 -23.70
C VAL A 307 -19.69 1.27 -24.05
N SER A 308 -18.78 1.38 -25.02
CA SER A 308 -18.30 2.67 -25.49
C SER A 308 -19.42 3.44 -26.20
N ALA A 309 -19.56 4.72 -25.86
CA ALA A 309 -20.52 5.57 -26.52
C ALA A 309 -20.05 5.94 -27.95
N ASN A 310 -20.87 5.64 -28.96
CA ASN A 310 -20.62 6.14 -30.31
C ASN A 310 -20.66 7.68 -30.32
N ASN A 311 -19.68 8.29 -30.99
CA ASN A 311 -19.58 9.74 -31.18
C ASN A 311 -20.85 10.39 -31.74
N HIS A 312 -21.60 9.68 -32.58
CA HIS A 312 -22.82 10.18 -33.23
C HIS A 312 -24.10 9.64 -32.61
N CYS A 313 -24.01 8.99 -31.44
CA CYS A 313 -25.20 8.55 -30.74
C CYS A 313 -26.03 9.78 -30.32
N PRO A 314 -27.34 9.83 -30.65
CA PRO A 314 -28.19 10.95 -30.27
C PRO A 314 -28.48 11.02 -28.76
N ILE A 315 -28.09 10.00 -27.99
CA ILE A 315 -28.33 9.92 -26.54
C ILE A 315 -27.02 10.14 -25.76
N HIS A 316 -25.93 9.46 -26.16
CA HIS A 316 -24.66 9.45 -25.43
C HIS A 316 -23.45 9.93 -26.26
N GLY A 317 -23.69 10.48 -27.45
CA GLY A 317 -22.65 10.95 -28.37
C GLY A 317 -22.25 12.40 -28.13
N ILE A 318 -21.26 12.85 -28.90
CA ILE A 318 -20.76 14.23 -28.91
C ILE A 318 -21.86 15.21 -29.31
N ASP A 319 -22.72 14.80 -30.24
CA ASP A 319 -23.85 15.62 -30.69
C ASP A 319 -24.87 15.85 -29.55
N ALA A 320 -25.16 14.80 -28.75
CA ALA A 320 -26.04 14.91 -27.58
C ALA A 320 -25.42 15.80 -26.50
N LEU A 321 -24.13 15.61 -26.21
CA LEU A 321 -23.36 16.41 -25.26
C LEU A 321 -23.36 17.90 -25.62
N ASN A 322 -23.19 18.22 -26.90
CA ASN A 322 -23.16 19.60 -27.38
C ASN A 322 -24.55 20.24 -27.46
N ALA A 323 -25.61 19.44 -27.56
CA ALA A 323 -26.99 19.92 -27.50
C ALA A 323 -27.46 20.27 -26.08
N MET A 324 -26.80 19.75 -25.04
CA MET A 324 -27.16 20.04 -23.65
C MET A 324 -26.98 21.52 -23.29
N THR A 325 -27.90 22.03 -22.48
CA THR A 325 -27.70 23.29 -21.77
C THR A 325 -26.66 23.13 -20.66
N PRO A 326 -25.99 24.22 -20.20
CA PRO A 326 -25.06 24.15 -19.08
C PRO A 326 -25.65 23.51 -17.82
N GLU A 327 -26.92 23.78 -17.50
CA GLU A 327 -27.67 23.18 -16.39
C GLU A 327 -27.89 21.67 -16.54
N GLU A 328 -28.18 21.19 -17.76
CA GLU A 328 -28.32 19.76 -18.04
C GLU A 328 -26.99 19.05 -17.95
N PHE A 329 -25.94 19.65 -18.53
CA PHE A 329 -24.58 19.14 -18.43
C PHE A 329 -24.13 19.03 -16.97
N ARG A 330 -24.36 20.07 -16.16
CA ARG A 330 -24.06 20.05 -14.71
C ARG A 330 -24.74 18.89 -14.00
N ARG A 331 -26.04 18.68 -14.26
CA ARG A 331 -26.82 17.60 -13.65
C ARG A 331 -26.33 16.20 -14.06
N ALA A 332 -25.78 16.09 -15.26
CA ALA A 332 -25.24 14.83 -15.78
C ALA A 332 -23.72 14.70 -15.55
N ALA A 333 -23.04 15.65 -14.90
CA ALA A 333 -21.58 15.73 -14.85
C ALA A 333 -20.89 14.48 -14.24
N SER A 334 -21.61 13.70 -13.43
CA SER A 334 -21.13 12.42 -12.89
C SER A 334 -21.11 11.27 -13.92
N SER A 335 -21.77 11.41 -15.07
CA SER A 335 -21.83 10.37 -16.10
C SER A 335 -20.51 10.30 -16.88
N THR A 336 -19.87 9.14 -16.84
CA THR A 336 -18.56 8.86 -17.47
C THR A 336 -18.56 9.09 -18.97
N TRP A 337 -19.68 8.83 -19.65
CA TRP A 337 -19.80 9.02 -21.09
C TRP A 337 -19.62 10.48 -21.51
N LEU A 338 -19.85 11.47 -20.64
CA LEU A 338 -19.67 12.88 -21.02
C LEU A 338 -18.20 13.24 -21.28
N TRP A 339 -17.28 12.50 -20.70
CA TRP A 339 -15.88 12.88 -20.59
C TRP A 339 -15.04 12.19 -21.66
N ASP A 340 -14.03 12.90 -22.14
CA ASP A 340 -13.04 12.31 -23.04
C ASP A 340 -12.26 11.19 -22.33
N PRO A 341 -11.93 10.06 -22.99
CA PRO A 341 -11.13 8.98 -22.41
C PRO A 341 -9.81 9.45 -21.78
N LEU A 342 -9.22 10.52 -22.31
CA LEU A 342 -7.97 11.10 -21.83
C LEU A 342 -8.17 12.18 -20.76
N SER A 343 -9.43 12.57 -20.51
CA SER A 343 -9.82 13.50 -19.45
C SER A 343 -10.05 12.77 -18.14
N LYS A 344 -9.78 13.45 -17.02
CA LYS A 344 -10.31 13.03 -15.72
C LYS A 344 -11.84 13.10 -15.74
N VAL A 345 -12.49 12.16 -15.05
CA VAL A 345 -13.92 12.27 -14.71
C VAL A 345 -14.02 13.09 -13.42
N PRO A 346 -14.82 14.17 -13.39
CA PRO A 346 -15.01 14.93 -12.17
C PRO A 346 -15.75 14.09 -11.14
N PHE A 347 -15.25 14.12 -9.91
CA PHE A 347 -15.96 13.60 -8.77
C PHE A 347 -16.98 14.65 -8.30
N SER A 348 -18.26 14.28 -8.29
CA SER A 348 -19.30 15.09 -7.67
C SER A 348 -19.40 14.75 -6.19
N CYS A 349 -19.18 15.74 -5.32
CA CYS A 349 -19.55 15.63 -3.91
C CYS A 349 -21.07 15.51 -3.71
N ASP A 350 -21.85 15.79 -4.77
CA ASP A 350 -23.32 15.82 -4.77
C ASP A 350 -23.95 14.53 -5.31
N ASP A 351 -23.20 13.45 -5.58
CA ASP A 351 -23.86 12.14 -5.68
C ASP A 351 -24.41 11.84 -4.28
N PRO A 352 -25.74 11.91 -4.04
CA PRO A 352 -26.28 12.07 -2.69
C PRO A 352 -26.09 10.82 -1.83
N GLY A 353 -25.44 9.77 -2.36
CA GLY A 353 -25.40 8.42 -1.84
C GLY A 353 -24.07 7.92 -1.28
N ALA A 354 -22.90 8.40 -1.72
CA ALA A 354 -21.62 7.78 -1.37
C ALA A 354 -20.41 8.75 -1.41
N ILE A 355 -19.84 9.08 -0.25
CA ILE A 355 -18.62 9.89 -0.11
C ILE A 355 -17.41 8.95 0.06
N PRO A 356 -16.37 9.01 -0.80
CA PRO A 356 -15.18 8.20 -0.63
C PRO A 356 -14.42 8.64 0.62
N VAL A 357 -14.07 7.67 1.45
CA VAL A 357 -13.39 7.88 2.73
C VAL A 357 -12.25 6.89 2.92
N VAL A 358 -11.26 7.28 3.72
CA VAL A 358 -10.27 6.35 4.27
C VAL A 358 -10.54 6.14 5.75
N VAL A 359 -10.81 4.90 6.14
CA VAL A 359 -11.20 4.57 7.50
C VAL A 359 -9.99 4.11 8.30
N GLY A 360 -9.81 4.71 9.48
CA GLY A 360 -8.80 4.35 10.46
C GLY A 360 -7.40 4.85 10.13
N PHE A 361 -7.21 5.66 9.08
CA PHE A 361 -5.91 6.22 8.73
C PHE A 361 -5.27 6.91 9.94
N SER A 362 -4.04 6.49 10.24
CA SER A 362 -3.25 6.95 11.39
C SER A 362 -1.78 7.17 10.98
N GLY A 363 -1.55 7.58 9.73
CA GLY A 363 -0.22 7.80 9.15
C GLY A 363 0.44 6.52 8.66
N ALA A 364 1.76 6.57 8.46
CA ALA A 364 2.56 5.47 7.92
C ALA A 364 2.48 4.16 8.73
N ALA A 365 2.18 4.27 10.04
CA ALA A 365 2.03 3.13 10.94
C ALA A 365 0.77 2.30 10.62
N TYR A 366 -0.30 2.95 10.16
CA TYR A 366 -1.54 2.30 9.76
C TYR A 366 -2.26 3.15 8.72
N THR A 367 -2.22 2.71 7.46
CA THR A 367 -2.73 3.48 6.34
C THR A 367 -4.25 3.48 6.22
N GLY A 368 -4.94 2.56 6.91
CA GLY A 368 -6.40 2.44 6.82
C GLY A 368 -6.86 1.72 5.57
N TYR A 369 -8.18 1.76 5.35
CA TYR A 369 -8.87 1.09 4.25
C TYR A 369 -9.75 2.09 3.52
N TYR A 370 -9.82 1.99 2.20
CA TYR A 370 -10.77 2.79 1.42
C TYR A 370 -12.18 2.24 1.61
N GLY A 371 -13.15 3.15 1.65
CA GLY A 371 -14.57 2.81 1.72
C GLY A 371 -15.43 3.96 1.23
N THR A 372 -16.74 3.77 1.30
CA THR A 372 -17.76 4.75 0.92
C THR A 372 -18.68 5.02 2.11
N ALA A 373 -18.81 6.28 2.47
CA ALA A 373 -19.78 6.73 3.48
C ALA A 373 -21.11 7.00 2.78
N THR A 374 -22.15 6.26 3.16
CA THR A 374 -23.46 6.35 2.53
C THR A 374 -24.28 7.53 3.03
N SER A 375 -25.33 7.89 2.29
CA SER A 375 -26.34 8.87 2.71
C SER A 375 -27.06 8.51 4.01
N GLN A 376 -27.07 7.22 4.37
CA GLN A 376 -27.66 6.71 5.61
C GLN A 376 -26.73 6.85 6.82
N GLY A 377 -25.54 7.43 6.63
CA GLY A 377 -24.52 7.54 7.68
C GLY A 377 -23.89 6.19 8.01
N THR A 378 -23.89 5.25 7.07
CA THR A 378 -23.15 3.98 7.19
C THR A 378 -21.84 4.04 6.40
N ILE A 379 -20.86 3.23 6.77
CA ILE A 379 -19.66 3.02 5.96
C ILE A 379 -19.64 1.61 5.41
N GLU A 380 -19.53 1.54 4.09
CA GLU A 380 -19.41 0.32 3.33
C GLU A 380 -18.01 0.21 2.76
N PHE A 381 -17.48 -1.01 2.81
CA PHE A 381 -16.23 -1.37 2.15
C PHE A 381 -16.56 -2.26 0.95
N PRO A 382 -15.75 -2.21 -0.12
CA PRO A 382 -15.87 -3.19 -1.19
C PRO A 382 -15.62 -4.60 -0.65
N GLU A 383 -16.03 -5.64 -1.38
CA GLU A 383 -15.88 -7.03 -0.95
C GLU A 383 -14.43 -7.38 -0.59
N THR A 384 -13.48 -6.81 -1.32
CA THR A 384 -12.04 -6.86 -1.06
C THR A 384 -11.49 -5.46 -0.80
N PRO A 385 -11.49 -4.98 0.46
CA PRO A 385 -11.02 -3.65 0.79
C PRO A 385 -9.50 -3.55 0.65
N ASP A 386 -9.05 -2.71 -0.28
CA ASP A 386 -7.65 -2.37 -0.38
C ASP A 386 -7.21 -1.43 0.74
N ARG A 387 -5.99 -1.68 1.24
CA ARG A 387 -5.34 -0.75 2.15
C ARG A 387 -4.99 0.51 1.40
N ALA A 388 -5.23 1.65 2.04
CA ALA A 388 -4.77 2.92 1.54
C ALA A 388 -3.25 2.92 1.29
N VAL A 389 -2.86 3.50 0.16
CA VAL A 389 -1.46 3.55 -0.25
C VAL A 389 -0.85 4.82 0.31
N GLU A 390 0.23 4.67 1.09
CA GLU A 390 0.97 5.81 1.63
C GLU A 390 1.82 6.45 0.51
N ARG A 391 1.77 7.79 0.37
CA ARG A 391 2.70 8.54 -0.49
C ARG A 391 3.94 8.95 0.30
N GLY A 392 5.11 8.59 -0.20
CA GLY A 392 6.40 9.03 0.34
C GLY A 392 6.87 10.38 -0.21
N GLN A 393 7.83 11.00 0.48
CA GLN A 393 8.54 12.17 -0.03
C GLN A 393 9.19 11.86 -1.38
N GLY A 394 8.96 12.75 -2.36
CA GLY A 394 9.53 12.65 -3.70
C GLY A 394 8.91 11.56 -4.58
N GLU A 395 7.88 10.86 -4.10
CA GLU A 395 7.11 9.92 -4.91
C GLU A 395 6.18 10.71 -5.82
N LYS A 396 6.49 10.73 -7.12
CA LYS A 396 5.56 11.25 -8.13
C LYS A 396 4.46 10.21 -8.35
N SER A 397 3.24 10.66 -8.63
CA SER A 397 2.22 9.73 -9.13
C SER A 397 2.78 9.04 -10.37
N ASN A 398 2.78 7.70 -10.37
CA ASN A 398 3.10 6.93 -11.58
C ASN A 398 1.95 6.97 -12.58
N GLU A 399 0.80 7.53 -12.19
CA GLU A 399 -0.26 7.82 -13.14
C GLU A 399 0.26 8.86 -14.13
N PRO A 400 0.08 8.63 -15.43
CA PRO A 400 0.38 9.65 -16.42
C PRO A 400 -0.32 10.94 -15.99
N GLU A 401 0.41 12.06 -16.01
CA GLU A 401 -0.23 13.36 -15.83
C GLU A 401 -1.40 13.43 -16.81
N PRO A 402 -2.61 13.81 -16.36
CA PRO A 402 -3.75 13.91 -17.24
C PRO A 402 -3.34 14.79 -18.41
N ALA A 403 -3.70 14.36 -19.63
CA ALA A 403 -3.42 15.18 -20.79
C ALA A 403 -4.01 16.58 -20.57
N ALA A 404 -3.31 17.60 -21.06
CA ALA A 404 -3.85 18.95 -21.02
C ALA A 404 -5.09 18.99 -21.92
N ALA A 405 -6.12 19.70 -21.48
CA ALA A 405 -7.30 19.96 -22.29
C ALA A 405 -6.88 20.53 -23.67
N PRO A 406 -7.42 20.02 -24.79
CA PRO A 406 -7.08 20.54 -26.11
C PRO A 406 -7.26 22.06 -26.21
N SER A 407 -6.33 22.74 -26.86
CA SER A 407 -6.35 24.21 -26.97
C SER A 407 -7.26 24.75 -28.08
N VAL A 408 -7.78 23.87 -28.96
CA VAL A 408 -8.55 24.24 -30.16
C VAL A 408 -9.89 23.49 -30.18
N GLY A 409 -10.91 24.14 -30.73
CA GLY A 409 -12.22 23.50 -30.96
C GLY A 409 -13.17 23.53 -29.76
N ALA A 410 -12.82 24.26 -28.70
CA ALA A 410 -13.68 24.49 -27.54
C ALA A 410 -14.93 25.29 -27.97
N VAL A 411 -16.10 24.80 -27.58
CA VAL A 411 -17.40 25.41 -27.84
C VAL A 411 -17.75 26.35 -26.70
N ASP A 412 -17.66 25.85 -25.47
CA ASP A 412 -17.94 26.62 -24.26
C ASP A 412 -17.25 26.05 -23.01
N ARG A 413 -17.43 26.75 -21.89
CA ARG A 413 -16.94 26.36 -20.57
C ARG A 413 -18.10 26.35 -19.59
N VAL A 414 -18.33 25.22 -18.95
CA VAL A 414 -19.41 25.02 -17.97
C VAL A 414 -18.79 24.99 -16.58
N ASP A 415 -19.11 25.98 -15.75
CA ASP A 415 -18.77 25.98 -14.33
C ASP A 415 -19.54 24.85 -13.62
N LEU A 416 -18.82 23.94 -12.96
CA LEU A 416 -19.39 22.79 -12.27
C LEU A 416 -19.55 23.01 -10.75
N ARG A 417 -19.07 24.14 -10.21
CA ARG A 417 -19.21 24.47 -8.78
C ARG A 417 -20.66 24.47 -8.28
N PRO A 418 -21.66 24.92 -9.07
CA PRO A 418 -23.06 24.81 -8.65
C PRO A 418 -23.58 23.37 -8.49
N ALA A 419 -22.85 22.38 -9.00
CA ALA A 419 -23.12 20.94 -8.86
C ALA A 419 -22.13 20.26 -7.88
N GLY A 420 -21.50 21.03 -6.99
CA GLY A 420 -20.62 20.48 -5.96
C GLY A 420 -19.26 19.98 -6.47
N ILE A 421 -18.91 20.26 -7.73
CA ILE A 421 -17.66 19.83 -8.35
C ILE A 421 -16.68 21.00 -8.44
N SER A 422 -15.48 20.83 -7.88
CA SER A 422 -14.43 21.87 -7.88
C SER A 422 -13.68 21.95 -9.22
N GLY A 423 -14.28 22.63 -10.20
CA GLY A 423 -13.66 22.88 -11.50
C GLY A 423 -14.66 23.28 -12.58
N HIS A 424 -14.24 23.19 -13.83
CA HIS A 424 -15.11 23.44 -14.98
C HIS A 424 -14.94 22.37 -16.06
N ALA A 425 -16.00 22.18 -16.85
CA ALA A 425 -15.94 21.39 -18.07
C ALA A 425 -15.64 22.28 -19.27
N VAL A 426 -14.83 21.80 -20.21
CA VAL A 426 -14.66 22.41 -21.54
C VAL A 426 -15.29 21.46 -22.55
N ARG A 427 -16.31 21.91 -23.28
CA ARG A 427 -16.93 21.10 -24.35
C ARG A 427 -16.29 21.42 -25.69
N TYR A 428 -16.24 20.44 -26.58
CA TYR A 428 -15.60 20.57 -27.89
C TYR A 428 -16.55 20.18 -29.01
N ARG A 429 -16.36 20.78 -30.19
CA ARG A 429 -17.24 20.55 -31.34
C ARG A 429 -17.20 19.11 -31.85
N HIS A 430 -16.04 18.46 -31.74
CA HIS A 430 -15.76 17.14 -32.30
C HIS A 430 -15.09 16.19 -31.30
N ALA A 431 -15.15 16.51 -30.01
CA ALA A 431 -14.63 15.67 -28.94
C ALA A 431 -15.55 15.75 -27.72
N ARG A 432 -15.41 14.79 -26.81
CA ARG A 432 -16.13 14.78 -25.54
C ARG A 432 -15.61 15.89 -24.63
N ALA A 433 -16.30 16.13 -23.51
CA ALA A 433 -15.92 17.19 -22.60
C ALA A 433 -14.61 16.86 -21.88
N TRP A 434 -13.86 17.89 -21.55
CA TRP A 434 -12.66 17.79 -20.73
C TRP A 434 -12.90 18.44 -19.37
N PHE A 435 -12.58 17.73 -18.29
CA PHE A 435 -12.62 18.29 -16.95
C PHE A 435 -11.34 19.02 -16.62
N VAL A 436 -11.47 20.28 -16.20
CA VAL A 436 -10.37 21.11 -15.74
C VAL A 436 -10.58 21.40 -14.26
N PRO A 437 -9.84 20.72 -13.35
CA PRO A 437 -9.96 20.95 -11.92
C PRO A 437 -9.49 22.36 -11.55
N GLU A 438 -10.12 22.96 -10.54
CA GLU A 438 -9.67 24.24 -9.99
C GLU A 438 -8.38 24.01 -9.18
N THR A 439 -7.30 24.70 -9.54
CA THR A 439 -5.96 24.51 -8.96
C THR A 439 -5.77 25.18 -7.62
#